data_AF-A0A9P6AUR8-F1
#
_entry.id   AF-A0A9P6AUR8-F1
#
_cell.length_a   1.000
_cell.length_b   1.000
_cell.length_c   1.000
_cell.angle_alpha   90.00
_cell.angle_beta   90.00
_cell.angle_gamma   90.00
#
_symmetry.space_group_name_H-M   'P 1'
#
loop_
_entity.id
_entity.type
_entity.pdbx_description
1 polymer ?
#
loop_
_entity_poly.entity_id
_entity_poly.type
_entity_poly.pdbx_seq_one_letter_code
_entity_poly.pdbx_strand_id
1 'polypeptide(L)'
;RARTGINLQDASQRHGHLQPAFLTNRAVINFFLSSVVCPKEGKEFQHKLATSGWDIAERKHHVMTGFSGTNDSRYLLPTSMSQLDDPKQQSTNARVLAYVLQPENDFYHTSTSTERLLKLIMSDPDIHVLLDVGAQMLDVSNSALAERWLSSRPGSSAAIYFGDDDNLVVRIRDGNIEPFISSPFSKRLHESEPECLMYLDDAHTRGTDLKLPKTYCAAVTLGPKVTKDRLVQGCMRMRLRGHGQSVKFFAPPEVDQAIRQAFGMSDSDRISVSDVLQWAMLESCSEIQHFLPHWREQGIQYASRRQAWLTFCSSNYSSVEELEPYWRKESGTRSLLRIHFSYSSSGFSNSARRSKQVSSCDSDKPP
;
A
#
# COMPACT_ATOMS: atom_id res chain seq x y z
N ARG A 1 -16.46 38.33 2.72
CA ARG A 1 -17.83 38.70 2.26
C ARG A 1 -18.79 37.63 2.76
N ALA A 2 -19.79 37.98 3.56
CA ALA A 2 -20.82 37.03 4.01
C ALA A 2 -21.73 36.66 2.82
N ARG A 3 -22.15 35.39 2.73
CA ARG A 3 -23.07 34.89 1.69
C ARG A 3 -24.53 34.97 2.18
N THR A 4 -25.13 36.16 2.16
CA THR A 4 -26.52 36.42 2.60
C THR A 4 -27.57 36.01 1.54
N GLY A 5 -27.45 34.82 0.94
CA GLY A 5 -28.27 34.41 -0.21
C GLY A 5 -28.43 32.91 -0.42
N ILE A 6 -28.29 32.11 0.64
CA ILE A 6 -28.50 30.65 0.58
C ILE A 6 -29.88 30.33 1.17
N ASN A 7 -30.81 29.89 0.31
CA ASN A 7 -32.13 29.42 0.71
C ASN A 7 -32.14 27.89 0.75
N LEU A 8 -32.07 27.32 1.96
CA LEU A 8 -32.03 25.87 2.16
C LEU A 8 -33.36 25.16 1.85
N GLN A 9 -34.46 25.89 1.64
CA GLN A 9 -35.74 25.30 1.24
C GLN A 9 -35.85 25.12 -0.28
N ASP A 10 -35.13 25.92 -1.07
CA ASP A 10 -35.12 25.80 -2.53
C ASP A 10 -34.47 24.48 -2.96
N ALA A 11 -35.23 23.61 -3.63
CA ALA A 11 -34.74 22.34 -4.14
C ALA A 11 -33.78 22.52 -5.33
N SER A 12 -34.01 23.52 -6.19
CA SER A 12 -33.18 23.81 -7.36
C SER A 12 -31.84 24.39 -6.92
N GLN A 13 -31.80 25.32 -5.97
CA GLN A 13 -30.54 25.83 -5.43
C GLN A 13 -29.75 24.74 -4.69
N ARG A 14 -30.43 23.85 -3.95
CA ARG A 14 -29.80 22.71 -3.28
C ARG A 14 -29.12 21.75 -4.26
N HIS A 15 -29.87 21.17 -5.20
CA HIS A 15 -29.33 20.15 -6.10
C HIS A 15 -28.43 20.74 -7.21
N GLY A 16 -28.76 21.93 -7.73
CA GLY A 16 -28.04 22.56 -8.84
C GLY A 16 -26.76 23.31 -8.46
N HIS A 17 -26.64 23.78 -7.21
CA HIS A 17 -25.52 24.65 -6.82
C HIS A 17 -24.84 24.25 -5.51
N LEU A 18 -25.60 23.94 -4.44
CA LEU A 18 -24.99 23.63 -3.14
C LEU A 18 -24.40 22.22 -3.11
N GLN A 19 -25.14 21.21 -3.55
CA GLN A 19 -24.70 19.82 -3.53
C GLN A 19 -23.44 19.59 -4.39
N PRO A 20 -23.32 20.03 -5.66
CA PRO A 20 -22.09 19.87 -6.44
C PRO A 20 -20.87 20.58 -5.82
N ALA A 21 -21.10 21.77 -5.24
CA ALA A 21 -20.04 22.55 -4.59
C ALA A 21 -19.60 21.97 -3.23
N PHE A 22 -20.46 21.19 -2.55
CA PHE A 22 -20.16 20.55 -1.27
C PHE A 22 -19.62 19.14 -1.42
N LEU A 23 -20.08 18.37 -2.43
CA LEU A 23 -19.62 17.00 -2.73
C LEU A 23 -18.11 16.90 -3.01
N THR A 24 -17.48 17.99 -3.46
CA THR A 24 -16.04 18.07 -3.75
C THR A 24 -15.26 18.89 -2.70
N ASN A 25 -15.95 19.50 -1.73
CA ASN A 25 -15.29 20.37 -0.75
C ASN A 25 -14.81 19.58 0.47
N ARG A 26 -13.50 19.34 0.54
CA ARG A 26 -12.86 18.59 1.63
C ARG A 26 -13.21 19.07 3.04
N ALA A 27 -13.45 20.37 3.27
CA ALA A 27 -13.84 20.87 4.59
C ALA A 27 -15.28 20.47 4.95
N VAL A 28 -16.21 20.52 3.99
CA VAL A 28 -17.61 20.09 4.19
C VAL A 28 -17.70 18.57 4.34
N ILE A 29 -16.97 17.82 3.50
CA ILE A 29 -16.89 16.35 3.60
C ILE A 29 -16.33 15.94 4.97
N ASN A 30 -15.20 16.54 5.39
CA ASN A 30 -14.61 16.25 6.70
C ASN A 30 -15.57 16.56 7.84
N PHE A 31 -16.28 17.71 7.80
CA PHE A 31 -17.29 18.06 8.81
C PHE A 31 -18.45 17.07 8.86
N PHE A 32 -18.99 16.68 7.70
CA PHE A 32 -20.10 15.73 7.62
C PHE A 32 -19.70 14.35 8.18
N LEU A 33 -18.52 13.86 7.80
CA LEU A 33 -17.97 12.63 8.36
C LEU A 33 -17.73 12.76 9.87
N SER A 34 -17.03 13.79 10.34
CA SER A 34 -16.65 13.92 11.75
C SER A 34 -17.82 14.19 12.71
N SER A 35 -18.85 14.88 12.25
CA SER A 35 -19.89 15.47 13.11
C SER A 35 -21.28 14.86 12.89
N VAL A 36 -21.49 14.12 11.80
CA VAL A 36 -22.78 13.48 11.50
C VAL A 36 -22.64 11.95 11.36
N VAL A 37 -21.73 11.48 10.51
CA VAL A 37 -21.62 10.04 10.20
C VAL A 37 -20.87 9.28 11.30
N CYS A 38 -19.62 9.63 11.59
CA CYS A 38 -18.78 8.92 12.55
C CYS A 38 -19.37 8.88 13.98
N PRO A 39 -19.98 9.95 14.53
CA PRO A 39 -20.58 9.90 15.86
C PRO A 39 -21.82 9.00 15.96
N LYS A 40 -22.54 8.78 14.84
CA LYS A 40 -23.78 8.01 14.79
C LYS A 40 -23.53 6.53 14.47
N GLU A 41 -22.73 6.27 13.43
CA GLU A 41 -22.48 4.93 12.90
C GLU A 41 -21.21 4.30 13.50
N GLY A 42 -20.20 5.13 13.82
CA GLY A 42 -18.96 4.73 14.49
C GLY A 42 -19.14 4.55 16.00
N LYS A 43 -20.09 3.68 16.40
CA LYS A 43 -20.34 3.35 17.81
C LYS A 43 -19.06 2.80 18.45
N GLU A 44 -18.49 3.57 19.37
CA GLU A 44 -17.26 3.22 20.07
C GLU A 44 -17.49 3.25 21.58
N PHE A 45 -17.03 2.20 22.28
CA PHE A 45 -17.01 2.19 23.75
C PHE A 45 -15.99 3.19 24.27
N GLN A 46 -16.29 3.92 25.35
CA GLN A 46 -15.36 4.89 25.96
C GLN A 46 -14.02 4.27 26.37
N HIS A 47 -14.03 2.98 26.74
CA HIS A 47 -12.85 2.18 27.00
C HIS A 47 -12.87 0.92 26.15
N LYS A 48 -11.69 0.49 25.70
CA LYS A 48 -11.48 -0.78 25.00
C LYS A 48 -10.47 -1.64 25.73
N LEU A 49 -10.78 -2.93 25.84
CA LEU A 49 -9.79 -3.96 26.13
C LEU A 49 -8.98 -4.18 24.84
N ALA A 50 -7.66 -3.97 24.91
CA ALA A 50 -6.79 -4.07 23.74
C ALA A 50 -5.51 -4.85 24.07
N THR A 51 -5.25 -5.88 23.27
CA THR A 51 -4.01 -6.66 23.25
C THR A 51 -3.25 -6.40 21.94
N SER A 52 -2.07 -6.97 21.82
CA SER A 52 -1.11 -6.72 20.74
C SER A 52 -0.31 -7.98 20.38
N GLY A 53 0.59 -7.89 19.40
CA GLY A 53 1.52 -8.98 19.07
C GLY A 53 2.39 -9.41 20.25
N TRP A 54 2.65 -8.53 21.21
CA TRP A 54 3.40 -8.85 22.44
C TRP A 54 2.67 -9.85 23.34
N ASP A 55 1.34 -9.74 23.45
CA ASP A 55 0.50 -10.66 24.23
C ASP A 55 0.40 -12.04 23.55
N ILE A 56 0.45 -12.07 22.20
CA ILE A 56 0.54 -13.33 21.44
C ILE A 56 1.87 -14.03 21.75
N ALA A 57 2.97 -13.28 21.72
CA ALA A 57 4.34 -13.71 21.97
C ALA A 57 4.70 -13.97 23.45
N GLU A 58 3.70 -14.01 24.34
CA GLU A 58 3.87 -14.38 25.73
C GLU A 58 4.30 -15.85 25.88
N ARG A 59 5.22 -16.11 26.83
CA ARG A 59 5.65 -17.48 27.17
C ARG A 59 4.46 -18.28 27.72
N LYS A 60 4.12 -19.36 27.02
CA LYS A 60 3.05 -20.30 27.34
C LYS A 60 3.63 -21.68 27.66
N HIS A 61 2.82 -22.56 28.23
CA HIS A 61 3.22 -23.94 28.55
C HIS A 61 3.71 -24.72 27.32
N HIS A 62 3.11 -24.46 26.16
CA HIS A 62 3.57 -24.97 24.87
C HIS A 62 4.38 -23.89 24.14
N VAL A 63 5.51 -24.28 23.55
CA VAL A 63 6.36 -23.39 22.76
C VAL A 63 5.58 -22.88 21.56
N MET A 64 5.50 -21.55 21.41
CA MET A 64 4.96 -20.92 20.22
C MET A 64 6.06 -20.78 19.17
N THR A 65 5.84 -21.37 18.00
CA THR A 65 6.66 -21.19 16.80
C THR A 65 5.78 -20.68 15.66
N GLY A 66 6.27 -19.71 14.91
CA GLY A 66 5.62 -19.22 13.69
C GLY A 66 6.58 -19.31 12.50
N PHE A 67 6.01 -19.41 11.30
CA PHE A 67 6.77 -19.29 10.06
C PHE A 67 6.64 -17.85 9.55
N SER A 68 7.77 -17.15 9.37
CA SER A 68 7.79 -15.93 8.58
C SER A 68 8.17 -16.29 7.14
N GLY A 69 7.44 -15.78 6.16
CA GLY A 69 7.81 -15.93 4.75
C GLY A 69 9.05 -15.12 4.38
N THR A 70 9.32 -14.03 5.11
CA THR A 70 10.32 -13.01 4.80
C THR A 70 10.94 -12.39 6.06
N ASN A 71 12.01 -11.61 5.92
CA ASN A 71 12.88 -11.21 7.04
C ASN A 71 12.76 -9.72 7.43
N ASP A 72 12.08 -8.91 6.61
CA ASP A 72 12.12 -7.44 6.71
C ASP A 72 11.49 -6.91 8.00
N SER A 73 10.39 -7.52 8.46
CA SER A 73 9.66 -7.13 9.67
C SER A 73 10.32 -7.58 10.98
N ARG A 74 11.47 -8.28 10.94
CA ARG A 74 12.11 -8.89 12.12
C ARG A 74 12.40 -7.91 13.26
N TYR A 75 12.65 -6.65 12.93
CA TYR A 75 12.93 -5.58 13.89
C TYR A 75 11.70 -5.11 14.67
N LEU A 76 10.49 -5.53 14.26
CA LEU A 76 9.21 -5.26 14.93
C LEU A 76 8.63 -6.52 15.60
N LEU A 77 9.41 -7.59 15.73
CA LEU A 77 9.02 -8.73 16.56
C LEU A 77 9.11 -8.35 18.06
N PRO A 78 8.12 -8.70 18.89
CA PRO A 78 8.24 -8.68 20.35
C PRO A 78 9.57 -9.30 20.84
N THR A 79 10.22 -8.66 21.81
CA THR A 79 11.58 -9.07 22.25
C THR A 79 11.65 -10.43 22.95
N SER A 80 10.51 -11.07 23.24
CA SER A 80 10.43 -12.46 23.68
C SER A 80 10.64 -13.48 22.56
N MET A 81 10.59 -13.06 21.29
CA MET A 81 10.77 -13.94 20.12
C MET A 81 12.14 -13.74 19.47
N SER A 82 12.72 -14.87 19.04
CA SER A 82 13.93 -14.93 18.24
C SER A 82 13.61 -15.52 16.87
N GLN A 83 13.95 -14.82 15.78
CA GLN A 83 13.91 -15.41 14.45
C GLN A 83 15.02 -16.46 14.31
N LEU A 84 14.66 -17.65 13.81
CA LEU A 84 15.60 -18.73 13.51
C LEU A 84 15.69 -18.86 11.98
N ASP A 85 16.74 -18.28 11.40
CA ASP A 85 17.00 -18.37 9.96
C ASP A 85 17.71 -19.71 9.63
N ASP A 86 17.09 -20.59 8.84
CA ASP A 86 17.72 -21.82 8.34
C ASP A 86 18.90 -21.47 7.41
N PRO A 87 20.15 -21.91 7.70
CA PRO A 87 21.30 -21.70 6.83
C PRO A 87 21.07 -22.13 5.38
N LYS A 88 20.27 -23.17 5.13
CA LYS A 88 19.92 -23.64 3.78
C LYS A 88 19.08 -22.62 3.00
N GLN A 89 18.30 -21.80 3.72
CA GLN A 89 17.38 -20.82 3.13
C GLN A 89 17.99 -19.41 3.01
N GLN A 90 19.11 -19.11 3.68
CA GLN A 90 19.78 -17.79 3.61
C GLN A 90 20.06 -17.31 2.17
N SER A 91 20.41 -18.23 1.26
CA SER A 91 20.64 -17.91 -0.16
C SER A 91 19.39 -17.43 -0.90
N THR A 92 18.18 -17.69 -0.38
CA THR A 92 16.91 -17.41 -1.08
C THR A 92 16.74 -15.92 -1.32
N ASN A 93 16.96 -15.07 -0.31
CA ASN A 93 16.81 -13.62 -0.43
C ASN A 93 17.77 -13.03 -1.47
N ALA A 94 19.04 -13.45 -1.43
CA ALA A 94 20.05 -13.05 -2.40
C ALA A 94 19.69 -13.52 -3.83
N ARG A 95 19.23 -14.78 -3.98
CA ARG A 95 18.80 -15.33 -5.28
C ARG A 95 17.61 -14.59 -5.88
N VAL A 96 16.68 -14.13 -5.04
CA VAL A 96 15.51 -13.39 -5.50
C VAL A 96 15.88 -11.97 -5.94
N LEU A 97 16.75 -11.28 -5.20
CA LEU A 97 17.30 -9.99 -5.64
C LEU A 97 18.14 -10.13 -6.91
N ALA A 98 18.96 -11.19 -7.01
CA ALA A 98 19.74 -11.50 -8.20
C ALA A 98 18.88 -11.80 -9.43
N TYR A 99 17.67 -12.37 -9.25
CA TYR A 99 16.69 -12.50 -10.33
C TYR A 99 16.17 -11.13 -10.78
N VAL A 100 15.72 -10.28 -9.85
CA VAL A 100 15.19 -8.96 -10.21
C VAL A 100 16.26 -8.09 -10.89
N LEU A 101 17.52 -8.19 -10.47
CA LEU A 101 18.68 -7.50 -11.04
C LEU A 101 19.22 -8.09 -12.37
N GLN A 102 18.57 -9.09 -12.99
CA GLN A 102 19.00 -9.58 -14.30
C GLN A 102 18.86 -8.50 -15.40
N PRO A 103 19.74 -8.46 -16.42
CA PRO A 103 19.71 -7.42 -17.46
C PRO A 103 18.40 -7.33 -18.23
N GLU A 104 17.70 -8.45 -18.42
CA GLU A 104 16.40 -8.52 -19.13
C GLU A 104 15.28 -7.80 -18.37
N ASN A 105 15.51 -7.45 -17.09
CA ASN A 105 14.57 -6.72 -16.26
C ASN A 105 14.87 -5.22 -16.15
N ASP A 106 16.00 -4.72 -16.70
CA ASP A 106 16.48 -3.33 -16.51
C ASP A 106 15.68 -2.28 -17.31
N PHE A 107 14.36 -2.39 -17.23
CA PHE A 107 13.37 -1.55 -17.88
C PHE A 107 12.57 -0.80 -16.81
N TYR A 108 12.59 0.52 -16.93
CA TYR A 108 11.86 1.42 -16.05
C TYR A 108 11.18 2.49 -16.89
N HIS A 109 9.88 2.70 -16.66
CA HIS A 109 9.10 3.75 -17.29
C HIS A 109 8.30 4.52 -16.25
N THR A 110 8.30 5.85 -16.38
CA THR A 110 7.44 6.76 -15.63
C THR A 110 6.40 7.41 -16.56
N SER A 111 5.27 7.82 -16.00
CA SER A 111 4.16 8.44 -16.72
C SER A 111 3.47 9.50 -15.87
N THR A 112 3.07 10.61 -16.48
CA THR A 112 2.41 11.75 -15.79
C THR A 112 1.04 11.42 -15.18
N SER A 113 0.44 10.27 -15.48
CA SER A 113 -0.79 9.77 -14.85
C SER A 113 -0.94 8.26 -14.98
N THR A 114 -1.78 7.68 -14.13
CA THR A 114 -2.16 6.26 -14.11
C THR A 114 -2.75 5.79 -15.44
N GLU A 115 -3.64 6.56 -16.08
CA GLU A 115 -4.27 6.13 -17.33
C GLU A 115 -3.29 6.12 -18.51
N ARG A 116 -2.26 6.98 -18.46
CA ARG A 116 -1.14 6.95 -19.40
C ARG A 116 -0.21 5.78 -19.10
N LEU A 117 0.05 5.47 -17.83
CA LEU A 117 0.84 4.31 -17.40
C LEU A 117 0.17 3.00 -17.87
N LEU A 118 -1.14 2.86 -17.63
CA LEU A 118 -1.95 1.74 -18.09
C LEU A 118 -1.98 1.63 -19.62
N LYS A 119 -2.03 2.76 -20.36
CA LYS A 119 -1.92 2.74 -21.83
C LYS A 119 -0.57 2.21 -22.30
N LEU A 120 0.54 2.63 -21.68
CA LEU A 120 1.88 2.11 -22.00
C LEU A 120 1.93 0.58 -21.79
N ILE A 121 1.52 0.11 -20.62
CA ILE A 121 1.44 -1.32 -20.25
C ILE A 121 0.59 -2.11 -21.26
N MET A 122 -0.61 -1.64 -21.56
CA MET A 122 -1.51 -2.31 -22.51
C MET A 122 -0.91 -2.38 -23.92
N SER A 123 -0.17 -1.34 -24.34
CA SER A 123 0.42 -1.23 -25.67
C SER A 123 1.72 -2.03 -25.89
N ASP A 124 2.47 -2.37 -24.84
CA ASP A 124 3.75 -3.08 -24.93
C ASP A 124 3.53 -4.59 -25.20
N PRO A 125 3.77 -5.09 -26.42
CA PRO A 125 3.37 -6.44 -26.83
C PRO A 125 4.02 -7.56 -26.02
N ASP A 126 5.16 -7.32 -25.36
CA ASP A 126 5.85 -8.32 -24.55
C ASP A 126 5.09 -8.60 -23.24
N ILE A 127 4.34 -7.61 -22.74
CA ILE A 127 3.71 -7.65 -21.43
C ILE A 127 2.42 -8.47 -21.48
N HIS A 128 2.37 -9.53 -20.69
CA HIS A 128 1.23 -10.44 -20.56
C HIS A 128 0.69 -10.52 -19.13
N VAL A 129 1.42 -9.98 -18.15
CA VAL A 129 1.01 -9.93 -16.74
C VAL A 129 1.08 -8.49 -16.24
N LEU A 130 0.07 -8.06 -15.48
CA LEU A 130 0.09 -6.83 -14.70
C LEU A 130 0.04 -7.21 -13.23
N LEU A 131 1.10 -6.84 -12.50
CA LEU A 131 1.26 -7.03 -11.07
C LEU A 131 1.14 -5.65 -10.41
N ASP A 132 -0.04 -5.32 -9.89
CA ASP A 132 -0.32 -3.99 -9.32
C ASP A 132 0.16 -3.86 -7.86
N VAL A 133 1.45 -4.15 -7.67
CA VAL A 133 2.15 -4.05 -6.37
C VAL A 133 2.07 -2.64 -5.79
N GLY A 134 2.03 -1.62 -6.66
CA GLY A 134 1.90 -0.21 -6.30
C GLY A 134 0.49 0.28 -5.99
N ALA A 135 -0.54 -0.58 -6.06
CA ALA A 135 -1.95 -0.21 -5.91
C ALA A 135 -2.33 1.01 -6.79
N GLN A 136 -1.89 1.02 -8.04
CA GLN A 136 -2.11 2.09 -9.00
C GLN A 136 -3.47 1.97 -9.70
N MET A 137 -4.10 0.80 -9.71
CA MET A 137 -5.32 0.52 -10.49
C MET A 137 -6.62 0.66 -9.67
N LEU A 138 -6.57 1.27 -8.48
CA LEU A 138 -7.68 1.36 -7.52
C LEU A 138 -8.98 1.99 -8.07
N ASP A 139 -8.88 2.88 -9.06
CA ASP A 139 -10.04 3.56 -9.65
C ASP A 139 -10.78 2.72 -10.73
N VAL A 140 -10.33 1.48 -11.00
CA VAL A 140 -10.91 0.60 -12.03
C VAL A 140 -11.10 -0.81 -11.44
N SER A 141 -12.29 -1.38 -11.57
CA SER A 141 -12.52 -2.76 -11.12
C SER A 141 -11.73 -3.77 -11.95
N ASN A 142 -11.34 -4.89 -11.34
CA ASN A 142 -10.54 -5.92 -12.00
C ASN A 142 -11.16 -6.42 -13.31
N SER A 143 -12.49 -6.58 -13.31
CA SER A 143 -13.27 -6.95 -14.50
C SER A 143 -13.17 -5.91 -15.63
N ALA A 144 -13.33 -4.62 -15.31
CA ALA A 144 -13.26 -3.54 -16.29
C ALA A 144 -11.83 -3.35 -16.84
N LEU A 145 -10.79 -3.54 -16.01
CA LEU A 145 -9.40 -3.53 -16.46
C LEU A 145 -9.11 -4.71 -17.40
N ALA A 146 -9.51 -5.92 -17.01
CA ALA A 146 -9.33 -7.14 -17.81
C ALA A 146 -10.03 -7.04 -19.17
N GLU A 147 -11.29 -6.57 -19.20
CA GLU A 147 -12.04 -6.31 -20.44
C GLU A 147 -11.33 -5.29 -21.34
N ARG A 148 -10.92 -4.15 -20.78
CA ARG A 148 -10.25 -3.10 -21.53
C ARG A 148 -8.91 -3.56 -22.10
N TRP A 149 -8.13 -4.33 -21.32
CA TRP A 149 -6.84 -4.83 -21.76
C TRP A 149 -7.01 -5.89 -22.85
N LEU A 150 -7.92 -6.85 -22.65
CA LEU A 150 -8.25 -7.87 -23.64
C LEU A 150 -8.70 -7.23 -24.96
N SER A 151 -9.57 -6.22 -24.91
CA SER A 151 -10.04 -5.46 -26.07
C SER A 151 -8.90 -4.74 -26.81
N SER A 152 -7.86 -4.28 -26.09
CA SER A 152 -6.67 -3.66 -26.69
C SER A 152 -5.65 -4.66 -27.27
N ARG A 153 -5.84 -5.97 -27.04
CA ARG A 153 -4.91 -7.05 -27.43
C ARG A 153 -5.58 -8.07 -28.36
N PRO A 154 -5.63 -7.85 -29.68
CA PRO A 154 -6.23 -8.78 -30.63
C PRO A 154 -5.59 -10.20 -30.68
N GLY A 155 -4.36 -10.36 -30.18
CA GLY A 155 -3.68 -11.66 -30.13
C GLY A 155 -4.08 -12.58 -28.95
N SER A 156 -4.59 -12.05 -27.84
CA SER A 156 -4.81 -12.84 -26.60
C SER A 156 -6.26 -13.34 -26.48
N SER A 157 -6.49 -14.65 -26.39
CA SER A 157 -7.85 -15.23 -26.35
C SER A 157 -8.64 -14.92 -25.07
N ALA A 158 -7.96 -14.64 -23.96
CA ALA A 158 -8.60 -14.43 -22.66
C ALA A 158 -7.78 -13.55 -21.69
N ALA A 159 -8.44 -13.05 -20.65
CA ALA A 159 -7.83 -12.34 -19.53
C ALA A 159 -8.22 -12.99 -18.19
N ILE A 160 -7.22 -13.24 -17.33
CA ILE A 160 -7.35 -13.89 -16.02
C ILE A 160 -7.21 -12.84 -14.92
N TYR A 161 -8.12 -12.82 -13.95
CA TYR A 161 -8.11 -11.87 -12.84
C TYR A 161 -8.92 -12.41 -11.65
N PHE A 162 -8.85 -11.74 -10.49
CA PHE A 162 -9.72 -12.02 -9.35
C PHE A 162 -11.03 -11.23 -9.47
N GLY A 163 -12.15 -11.96 -9.50
CA GLY A 163 -13.50 -11.38 -9.54
C GLY A 163 -13.98 -10.90 -8.17
N ASP A 164 -15.18 -10.33 -8.14
CA ASP A 164 -15.75 -9.69 -6.94
C ASP A 164 -15.95 -10.66 -5.75
N ASP A 165 -16.06 -11.97 -6.02
CA ASP A 165 -16.15 -13.06 -5.04
C ASP A 165 -14.77 -13.56 -4.54
N ASP A 166 -13.69 -12.79 -4.72
CA ASP A 166 -12.30 -13.15 -4.31
C ASP A 166 -11.76 -14.44 -4.99
N ASN A 167 -12.35 -14.81 -6.13
CA ASN A 167 -12.03 -16.03 -6.88
C ASN A 167 -11.41 -15.71 -8.24
N LEU A 168 -10.45 -16.55 -8.67
CA LEU A 168 -9.85 -16.47 -10.01
C LEU A 168 -10.88 -16.82 -11.09
N VAL A 169 -11.11 -15.87 -11.98
CA VAL A 169 -11.99 -15.99 -13.14
C VAL A 169 -11.25 -15.70 -14.44
N VAL A 170 -11.84 -16.13 -15.55
CA VAL A 170 -11.36 -15.91 -16.91
C VAL A 170 -12.44 -15.20 -17.70
N ARG A 171 -12.12 -14.03 -18.25
CA ARG A 171 -12.92 -13.40 -19.30
C ARG A 171 -12.39 -13.85 -20.66
N ILE A 172 -13.23 -14.56 -21.40
CA ILE A 172 -12.95 -15.00 -22.77
C ILE A 172 -13.25 -13.83 -23.74
N ARG A 173 -12.64 -13.83 -24.92
CA ARG A 173 -12.82 -12.82 -25.99
C ARG A 173 -14.29 -12.47 -26.31
N ASP A 174 -15.19 -13.44 -26.23
CA ASP A 174 -16.63 -13.28 -26.51
C ASP A 174 -17.40 -12.54 -25.39
N GLY A 175 -16.73 -12.22 -24.28
CA GLY A 175 -17.30 -11.53 -23.11
C GLY A 175 -17.77 -12.48 -22.01
N ASN A 176 -17.77 -13.80 -22.23
CA ASN A 176 -18.14 -14.77 -21.21
C ASN A 176 -17.11 -14.79 -20.08
N ILE A 177 -17.60 -14.96 -18.84
CA ILE A 177 -16.78 -15.04 -17.63
C ILE A 177 -17.03 -16.41 -16.99
N GLU A 178 -15.97 -17.16 -16.74
CA GLU A 178 -16.02 -18.48 -16.11
C GLU A 178 -14.96 -18.64 -15.01
N PRO A 179 -15.16 -19.52 -14.01
CA PRO A 179 -14.13 -19.81 -13.02
C PRO A 179 -12.87 -20.39 -13.68
N PHE A 180 -11.70 -19.93 -13.27
CA PHE A 180 -10.42 -20.37 -13.85
C PHE A 180 -10.21 -21.87 -13.78
N ILE A 181 -10.58 -22.51 -12.66
CA ILE A 181 -10.38 -23.95 -12.44
C ILE A 181 -11.18 -24.82 -13.42
N SER A 182 -12.39 -24.40 -13.81
CA SER A 182 -13.21 -25.10 -14.81
C SER A 182 -12.82 -24.75 -16.25
N SER A 183 -12.16 -23.60 -16.45
CA SER A 183 -11.80 -23.08 -17.76
C SER A 183 -10.80 -23.96 -18.51
N PRO A 184 -10.91 -24.11 -19.85
CA PRO A 184 -9.85 -24.69 -20.67
C PRO A 184 -8.50 -23.99 -20.54
N PHE A 185 -8.48 -22.71 -20.13
CA PHE A 185 -7.26 -21.94 -19.94
C PHE A 185 -6.44 -22.38 -18.71
N SER A 186 -7.03 -23.04 -17.70
CA SER A 186 -6.27 -23.57 -16.55
C SER A 186 -5.17 -24.56 -16.93
N LYS A 187 -5.45 -25.41 -17.92
CA LYS A 187 -4.52 -26.44 -18.41
C LYS A 187 -3.53 -25.85 -19.42
N ARG A 188 -3.98 -24.89 -20.23
CA ARG A 188 -3.18 -24.26 -21.31
C ARG A 188 -2.26 -23.15 -20.82
N LEU A 189 -2.44 -22.61 -19.61
CA LEU A 189 -1.55 -21.59 -19.02
C LEU A 189 -0.08 -22.06 -18.82
N HIS A 190 0.27 -23.30 -19.15
CA HIS A 190 1.65 -23.81 -19.09
C HIS A 190 2.24 -24.08 -20.48
N GLU A 191 1.48 -23.85 -21.55
CA GLU A 191 1.92 -23.97 -22.94
C GLU A 191 2.88 -22.82 -23.31
N SER A 192 3.63 -22.97 -24.40
CA SER A 192 4.74 -22.06 -24.73
C SER A 192 4.31 -20.70 -25.28
N GLU A 193 3.13 -20.63 -25.90
CA GLU A 193 2.61 -19.43 -26.56
C GLU A 193 1.74 -18.58 -25.61
N PRO A 194 1.89 -17.24 -25.62
CA PRO A 194 1.13 -16.37 -24.74
C PRO A 194 -0.31 -16.11 -25.23
N GLU A 195 -1.21 -17.01 -24.87
CA GLU A 195 -2.64 -16.89 -25.20
C GLU A 195 -3.43 -16.02 -24.19
N CYS A 196 -2.99 -15.94 -22.93
CA CYS A 196 -3.73 -15.28 -21.85
C CYS A 196 -3.03 -14.04 -21.30
N LEU A 197 -3.79 -12.96 -21.11
CA LEU A 197 -3.40 -11.85 -20.23
C LEU A 197 -3.72 -12.21 -18.77
N MET A 198 -2.98 -11.65 -17.82
CA MET A 198 -3.24 -11.82 -16.39
C MET A 198 -3.11 -10.51 -15.64
N TYR A 199 -4.09 -10.20 -14.80
CA TYR A 199 -4.05 -9.07 -13.89
C TYR A 199 -4.19 -9.54 -12.44
N LEU A 200 -3.22 -9.16 -11.60
CA LEU A 200 -3.26 -9.31 -10.15
C LEU A 200 -3.21 -7.92 -9.51
N ASP A 201 -4.25 -7.57 -8.76
CA ASP A 201 -4.26 -6.36 -7.93
C ASP A 201 -3.31 -6.48 -6.72
N ASP A 202 -3.16 -5.40 -5.94
CA ASP A 202 -2.30 -5.37 -4.76
C ASP A 202 -2.55 -6.52 -3.77
N ALA A 203 -3.80 -6.78 -3.41
CA ALA A 203 -4.16 -7.83 -2.46
C ALA A 203 -3.75 -9.21 -2.99
N HIS A 204 -3.94 -9.43 -4.29
CA HIS A 204 -3.65 -10.67 -5.00
C HIS A 204 -2.21 -10.82 -5.50
N THR A 205 -1.37 -9.78 -5.43
CA THR A 205 0.09 -9.91 -5.63
C THR A 205 0.78 -10.73 -4.53
N ARG A 206 0.10 -10.96 -3.39
CA ARG A 206 0.53 -11.81 -2.28
C ARG A 206 -0.28 -13.11 -2.26
N GLY A 207 0.31 -14.20 -1.77
CA GLY A 207 -0.37 -15.51 -1.64
C GLY A 207 -0.59 -16.28 -2.96
N THR A 208 -0.98 -15.63 -4.05
CA THR A 208 -1.37 -16.26 -5.32
C THR A 208 -0.29 -17.18 -5.91
N ASP A 209 -0.69 -18.39 -6.30
CA ASP A 209 0.14 -19.42 -6.96
C ASP A 209 -0.42 -19.72 -8.35
N LEU A 210 0.20 -19.13 -9.37
CA LEU A 210 -0.07 -19.44 -10.76
C LEU A 210 1.25 -19.75 -11.46
N LYS A 211 1.31 -20.89 -12.16
CA LYS A 211 2.44 -21.28 -13.01
C LYS A 211 2.24 -20.63 -14.37
N LEU A 212 2.98 -19.56 -14.63
CA LEU A 212 2.94 -18.81 -15.88
C LEU A 212 3.93 -19.40 -16.91
N PRO A 213 3.70 -19.21 -18.23
CA PRO A 213 4.64 -19.63 -19.26
C PRO A 213 6.00 -18.93 -19.14
N LYS A 214 7.05 -19.56 -19.70
CA LYS A 214 8.42 -19.03 -19.65
C LYS A 214 8.59 -17.74 -20.44
N THR A 215 7.77 -17.49 -21.45
CA THR A 215 7.83 -16.33 -22.36
C THR A 215 7.19 -15.07 -21.80
N TYR A 216 6.59 -15.11 -20.61
CA TYR A 216 5.81 -14.00 -20.07
C TYR A 216 6.70 -12.92 -19.45
N CYS A 217 6.52 -11.68 -19.93
CA CYS A 217 6.96 -10.48 -19.23
C CYS A 217 5.82 -9.89 -18.40
N ALA A 218 6.13 -9.39 -17.21
CA ALA A 218 5.19 -8.67 -16.34
C ALA A 218 5.47 -7.16 -16.28
N ALA A 219 4.43 -6.35 -16.31
CA ALA A 219 4.46 -5.01 -15.76
C ALA A 219 4.35 -5.10 -14.23
N VAL A 220 5.31 -4.52 -13.52
CA VAL A 220 5.24 -4.33 -12.07
C VAL A 220 5.00 -2.85 -11.81
N THR A 221 3.85 -2.51 -11.24
CA THR A 221 3.60 -1.11 -10.84
C THR A 221 4.35 -0.81 -9.54
N LEU A 222 4.91 0.39 -9.47
CA LEU A 222 5.41 0.97 -8.23
C LEU A 222 4.35 1.94 -7.68
N GLY A 223 4.39 2.18 -6.37
CA GLY A 223 3.51 3.12 -5.69
C GLY A 223 4.16 3.64 -4.42
N PRO A 224 3.69 4.76 -3.85
CA PRO A 224 4.25 5.30 -2.61
C PRO A 224 4.28 4.26 -1.49
N LYS A 225 5.40 4.18 -0.75
CA LYS A 225 5.61 3.23 0.37
C LYS A 225 5.65 1.75 -0.02
N VAL A 226 5.87 1.40 -1.28
CA VAL A 226 6.16 0.00 -1.67
C VAL A 226 7.51 -0.40 -1.10
N THR A 227 7.50 -1.24 -0.06
CA THR A 227 8.69 -1.77 0.59
C THR A 227 9.38 -2.85 -0.25
N LYS A 228 10.67 -3.10 -0.01
CA LYS A 228 11.45 -4.16 -0.68
C LYS A 228 10.68 -5.46 -0.69
N ASP A 229 10.11 -5.84 0.46
CA ASP A 229 9.43 -7.11 0.60
C ASP A 229 8.17 -7.23 -0.27
N ARG A 230 7.35 -6.16 -0.29
CA ARG A 230 6.17 -6.07 -1.15
C ARG A 230 6.56 -6.13 -2.64
N LEU A 231 7.57 -5.37 -3.04
CA LEU A 231 8.11 -5.37 -4.40
C LEU A 231 8.60 -6.76 -4.85
N VAL A 232 9.43 -7.37 -4.00
CA VAL A 232 10.04 -8.66 -4.26
C VAL A 232 9.01 -9.79 -4.28
N GLN A 233 8.08 -9.84 -3.32
CA GLN A 233 7.02 -10.86 -3.31
C GLN A 233 6.11 -10.77 -4.54
N GLY A 234 5.83 -9.54 -5.01
CA GLY A 234 5.11 -9.28 -6.25
C GLY A 234 5.88 -9.79 -7.47
N CYS A 235 7.15 -9.38 -7.65
CA CYS A 235 8.00 -9.89 -8.74
C CYS A 235 8.10 -11.42 -8.74
N MET A 236 8.12 -12.06 -7.55
CA MET A 236 8.14 -13.51 -7.39
C MET A 236 6.82 -14.23 -7.74
N ARG A 237 5.75 -13.53 -8.16
CA ARG A 237 4.67 -14.15 -8.94
C ARG A 237 5.19 -14.68 -10.28
N MET A 238 6.23 -14.06 -10.84
CA MET A 238 7.03 -14.60 -11.94
C MET A 238 7.99 -15.66 -11.36
N ARG A 239 7.55 -16.90 -11.35
CA ARG A 239 8.17 -18.00 -10.59
C ARG A 239 9.46 -18.57 -11.20
N LEU A 240 9.82 -18.22 -12.43
CA LEU A 240 10.89 -18.91 -13.18
C LEU A 240 12.23 -18.15 -13.25
N ARG A 241 12.54 -17.32 -12.25
CA ARG A 241 13.91 -17.05 -11.73
C ARG A 241 15.04 -17.00 -12.79
N GLY A 242 14.92 -16.17 -13.84
CA GLY A 242 15.96 -15.99 -14.87
C GLY A 242 16.00 -17.07 -15.96
N HIS A 243 14.94 -17.87 -16.11
CA HIS A 243 14.77 -18.88 -17.15
C HIS A 243 13.57 -18.56 -18.04
N GLY A 244 13.61 -17.37 -18.64
CA GLY A 244 12.67 -16.86 -19.65
C GLY A 244 11.81 -15.68 -19.17
N GLN A 245 11.27 -15.76 -17.95
CA GLN A 245 10.36 -14.74 -17.43
C GLN A 245 11.08 -13.47 -17.00
N SER A 246 10.56 -12.32 -17.42
CA SER A 246 11.10 -10.99 -17.11
C SER A 246 10.05 -10.07 -16.48
N VAL A 247 10.51 -8.93 -15.95
CA VAL A 247 9.69 -7.86 -15.40
C VAL A 247 10.12 -6.49 -15.95
N LYS A 248 9.17 -5.59 -16.18
CA LYS A 248 9.38 -4.17 -16.52
C LYS A 248 8.71 -3.32 -15.45
N PHE A 249 9.39 -2.30 -14.93
CA PHE A 249 8.89 -1.47 -13.82
C PHE A 249 8.20 -0.21 -14.31
N PHE A 250 7.05 0.12 -13.70
CA PHE A 250 6.17 1.22 -14.09
C PHE A 250 5.83 2.10 -12.90
N ALA A 251 6.29 3.35 -12.90
CA ALA A 251 6.14 4.29 -11.79
C ALA A 251 5.19 5.45 -12.08
N PRO A 252 4.39 5.90 -11.10
CA PRO A 252 3.76 7.21 -11.13
C PRO A 252 4.79 8.33 -10.82
N PRO A 253 4.47 9.61 -11.10
CA PRO A 253 5.43 10.71 -11.00
C PRO A 253 6.03 10.91 -9.60
N GLU A 254 5.23 10.68 -8.55
CA GLU A 254 5.67 10.84 -7.17
C GLU A 254 6.70 9.78 -6.74
N VAL A 255 6.65 8.57 -7.32
CA VAL A 255 7.67 7.53 -7.07
C VAL A 255 8.93 7.82 -7.88
N ASP A 256 8.81 8.23 -9.14
CA ASP A 256 9.95 8.67 -9.95
C ASP A 256 10.72 9.80 -9.27
N GLN A 257 9.99 10.81 -8.79
CA GLN A 257 10.56 11.92 -8.03
C GLN A 257 11.21 11.45 -6.71
N ALA A 258 10.59 10.51 -5.98
CA ALA A 258 11.17 9.97 -4.75
C ALA A 258 12.49 9.22 -4.99
N ILE A 259 12.56 8.39 -6.05
CA ILE A 259 13.80 7.70 -6.45
C ILE A 259 14.89 8.72 -6.80
N ARG A 260 14.58 9.70 -7.67
CA ARG A 260 15.57 10.73 -8.06
C ARG A 260 16.07 11.53 -6.86
N GLN A 261 15.19 11.93 -5.96
CA GLN A 261 15.55 12.68 -4.75
C GLN A 261 16.41 11.86 -3.79
N ALA A 262 16.14 10.55 -3.64
CA ALA A 262 16.91 9.67 -2.77
C ALA A 262 18.38 9.52 -3.21
N PHE A 263 18.63 9.56 -4.52
CA PHE A 263 19.97 9.36 -5.10
C PHE A 263 20.60 10.61 -5.74
N GLY A 264 19.95 11.77 -5.61
CA GLY A 264 20.47 13.05 -6.13
C GLY A 264 20.50 13.14 -7.66
N MET A 265 19.62 12.40 -8.35
CA MET A 265 19.58 12.31 -9.81
C MET A 265 18.88 13.53 -10.43
N SER A 266 19.30 13.89 -11.64
CA SER A 266 18.63 14.86 -12.50
C SER A 266 17.43 14.23 -13.25
N ASP A 267 16.58 15.06 -13.85
CA ASP A 267 15.46 14.61 -14.70
C ASP A 267 15.93 13.83 -15.95
N SER A 268 17.16 14.08 -16.41
CA SER A 268 17.77 13.40 -17.58
C SER A 268 18.40 12.04 -17.27
N ASP A 269 18.67 11.73 -16.00
CA ASP A 269 19.36 10.49 -15.64
C ASP A 269 18.45 9.28 -15.79
N ARG A 270 18.99 8.18 -16.32
CA ARG A 270 18.27 6.91 -16.43
C ARG A 270 18.23 6.23 -15.06
N ILE A 271 17.01 5.95 -14.59
CA ILE A 271 16.77 5.08 -13.43
C ILE A 271 16.97 3.63 -13.87
N SER A 272 17.78 2.89 -13.12
CA SER A 272 17.99 1.44 -13.26
C SER A 272 17.13 0.67 -12.25
N VAL A 273 17.03 -0.65 -12.43
CA VAL A 273 16.37 -1.51 -11.44
C VAL A 273 17.14 -1.59 -10.11
N SER A 274 18.43 -1.29 -10.10
CA SER A 274 19.18 -1.16 -8.85
C SER A 274 18.65 0.00 -8.01
N ASP A 275 18.38 1.15 -8.64
CA ASP A 275 17.87 2.34 -7.96
C ASP A 275 16.45 2.10 -7.42
N VAL A 276 15.59 1.43 -8.20
CA VAL A 276 14.25 1.00 -7.77
C VAL A 276 14.33 0.09 -6.53
N LEU A 277 15.22 -0.90 -6.53
CA LEU A 277 15.40 -1.81 -5.39
C LEU A 277 15.98 -1.11 -4.16
N GLN A 278 16.95 -0.21 -4.35
CA GLN A 278 17.52 0.58 -3.25
C GLN A 278 16.48 1.53 -2.65
N TRP A 279 15.67 2.20 -3.47
CA TRP A 279 14.55 3.02 -2.98
C TRP A 279 13.54 2.17 -2.19
N ALA A 280 13.14 1.00 -2.69
CA ALA A 280 12.24 0.12 -1.96
C ALA A 280 12.84 -0.39 -0.62
N MET A 281 14.16 -0.48 -0.50
CA MET A 281 14.84 -0.74 0.79
C MET A 281 14.78 0.48 1.73
N LEU A 282 14.91 1.70 1.22
CA LEU A 282 14.70 2.93 2.00
C LEU A 282 13.25 3.05 2.49
N GLU A 283 12.27 2.66 1.67
CA GLU A 283 10.87 2.54 2.09
C GLU A 283 10.68 1.47 3.18
N SER A 284 11.30 0.29 3.07
CA SER A 284 11.30 -0.72 4.16
C SER A 284 11.84 -0.12 5.48
N CYS A 285 12.97 0.59 5.43
CA CYS A 285 13.54 1.24 6.61
C CYS A 285 12.62 2.33 7.19
N SER A 286 11.99 3.12 6.32
CA SER A 286 11.05 4.17 6.71
C SER A 286 9.78 3.61 7.34
N GLU A 287 9.25 2.50 6.81
CA GLU A 287 8.12 1.76 7.39
C GLU A 287 8.44 1.24 8.80
N ILE A 288 9.61 0.60 8.97
CA ILE A 288 10.06 0.11 10.29
C ILE A 288 10.16 1.26 11.29
N GLN A 289 10.78 2.39 10.90
CA GLN A 289 10.89 3.57 11.76
C GLN A 289 9.53 4.19 12.08
N HIS A 290 8.58 4.18 11.13
CA HIS A 290 7.22 4.68 11.33
C HIS A 290 6.44 3.87 12.38
N PHE A 291 6.57 2.53 12.37
CA PHE A 291 5.87 1.66 13.32
C PHE A 291 6.56 1.52 14.68
N LEU A 292 7.88 1.77 14.77
CA LEU A 292 8.66 1.59 15.99
C LEU A 292 8.08 2.29 17.25
N PRO A 293 7.57 3.53 17.21
CA PRO A 293 6.97 4.18 18.38
C PRO A 293 5.71 3.44 18.89
N HIS A 294 4.89 2.93 17.97
CA HIS A 294 3.67 2.19 18.32
C HIS A 294 4.02 0.80 18.87
N TRP A 295 4.94 0.09 18.22
CA TRP A 295 5.49 -1.17 18.71
C TRP A 295 6.05 -1.05 20.14
N ARG A 296 6.77 0.04 20.43
CA ARG A 296 7.28 0.34 21.78
C ARG A 296 6.17 0.57 22.79
N GLU A 297 5.14 1.34 22.42
CA GLU A 297 3.98 1.61 23.29
C GLU A 297 3.23 0.31 23.62
N GLN A 298 3.02 -0.57 22.64
CA GLN A 298 2.43 -1.89 22.83
C GLN A 298 3.25 -2.75 23.82
N GLY A 299 4.58 -2.75 23.69
CA GLY A 299 5.47 -3.50 24.59
C GLY A 299 5.45 -3.01 26.04
N ILE A 300 5.42 -1.69 26.24
CA ILE A 300 5.24 -1.09 27.57
C ILE A 300 3.87 -1.47 28.15
N GLN A 301 2.80 -1.37 27.36
CA GLN A 301 1.44 -1.74 27.79
C GLN A 301 1.31 -3.22 28.15
N TYR A 302 1.94 -4.10 27.37
CA TYR A 302 2.04 -5.53 27.69
C TYR A 302 2.77 -5.76 29.02
N ALA A 303 3.95 -5.14 29.23
CA ALA A 303 4.72 -5.29 30.46
C ALA A 303 3.91 -4.83 31.69
N SER A 304 3.23 -3.68 31.61
CA SER A 304 2.36 -3.18 32.68
C SER A 304 1.18 -4.11 32.97
N ARG A 305 0.47 -4.60 31.94
CA ARG A 305 -0.61 -5.60 32.11
C ARG A 305 -0.12 -6.87 32.78
N ARG A 306 1.01 -7.42 32.30
CA ARG A 306 1.59 -8.65 32.84
C ARG A 306 2.04 -8.49 34.29
N GLN A 307 2.64 -7.35 34.65
CA GLN A 307 3.01 -7.09 36.04
C GLN A 307 1.78 -6.97 36.94
N ALA A 308 0.74 -6.24 36.52
CA ALA A 308 -0.51 -6.14 37.28
C ALA A 308 -1.17 -7.51 37.46
N TRP A 309 -1.20 -8.34 36.41
CA TRP A 309 -1.72 -9.71 36.47
C TRP A 309 -0.95 -10.60 37.45
N LEU A 310 0.39 -10.55 37.43
CA LEU A 310 1.22 -11.31 38.37
C LEU A 310 0.99 -10.88 39.82
N THR A 311 0.88 -9.57 40.09
CA THR A 311 0.54 -9.04 41.41
C THR A 311 -0.83 -9.54 41.86
N PHE A 312 -1.86 -9.42 41.01
CA PHE A 312 -3.22 -9.91 41.27
C PHE A 312 -3.23 -11.41 41.61
N CYS A 313 -2.57 -12.26 40.81
CA CYS A 313 -2.48 -13.70 41.08
C CYS A 313 -1.68 -14.06 42.35
N SER A 314 -0.82 -13.18 42.85
CA SER A 314 -0.03 -13.40 44.07
C SER A 314 -0.73 -12.95 45.36
N SER A 315 -1.83 -12.21 45.25
CA SER A 315 -2.58 -11.65 46.37
C SER A 315 -3.81 -12.49 46.72
N ASN A 316 -3.91 -12.93 47.97
CA ASN A 316 -5.07 -13.69 48.47
C ASN A 316 -6.38 -12.88 48.55
N TYR A 317 -6.34 -11.55 48.36
CA TYR A 317 -7.47 -10.63 48.51
C TYR A 317 -7.52 -9.52 47.43
N SER A 318 -6.89 -9.73 46.26
CA SER A 318 -6.97 -8.73 45.18
C SER A 318 -8.34 -8.76 44.49
N SER A 319 -8.90 -7.58 44.23
CA SER A 319 -10.13 -7.44 43.44
C SER A 319 -9.85 -7.18 41.96
N VAL A 320 -10.77 -7.58 41.09
CA VAL A 320 -10.61 -7.45 39.63
C VAL A 320 -10.55 -5.97 39.20
N GLU A 321 -11.14 -5.06 39.99
CA GLU A 321 -11.03 -3.61 39.73
C GLU A 321 -9.57 -3.11 39.71
N GLU A 322 -8.64 -3.76 40.42
CA GLU A 322 -7.21 -3.41 40.43
C GLU A 322 -6.54 -3.57 39.06
N LEU A 323 -7.09 -4.41 38.19
CA LEU A 323 -6.60 -4.63 36.83
C LEU A 323 -7.11 -3.60 35.83
N GLU A 324 -8.21 -2.90 36.13
CA GLU A 324 -8.88 -2.01 35.17
C GLU A 324 -7.98 -0.92 34.58
N PRO A 325 -7.13 -0.20 35.34
CA PRO A 325 -6.27 0.86 34.78
C PRO A 325 -5.26 0.37 33.74
N TYR A 326 -4.93 -0.93 33.76
CA TYR A 326 -3.95 -1.54 32.85
C TYR A 326 -4.59 -2.13 31.58
N TRP A 327 -5.88 -2.49 31.67
CA TRP A 327 -6.62 -3.17 30.61
C TRP A 327 -7.63 -2.27 29.88
N ARG A 328 -8.21 -1.27 30.56
CA ARG A 328 -9.12 -0.27 29.98
C ARG A 328 -8.32 0.85 29.31
N LYS A 329 -7.99 0.69 28.03
CA LYS A 329 -7.44 1.81 27.24
C LYS A 329 -8.58 2.78 26.91
N GLU A 330 -8.39 4.09 27.15
CA GLU A 330 -9.31 5.09 26.61
C GLU A 330 -9.40 4.91 25.09
N SER A 331 -10.62 4.86 24.56
CA SER A 331 -10.81 4.92 23.12
C SER A 331 -10.31 6.26 22.63
N GLY A 332 -9.24 6.24 21.85
CA GLY A 332 -8.62 7.43 21.29
C GLY A 332 -9.49 8.03 20.18
N THR A 333 -10.69 8.50 20.47
CA THR A 333 -11.62 9.06 19.47
C THR A 333 -11.10 10.40 18.89
N ARG A 334 -10.05 11.00 19.49
CA ARG A 334 -9.21 12.03 18.85
C ARG A 334 -8.41 11.51 17.64
N SER A 335 -8.35 10.19 17.43
CA SER A 335 -7.53 9.53 16.41
C SER A 335 -8.17 9.50 15.03
N LEU A 336 -9.48 9.24 14.87
CA LEU A 336 -10.11 9.25 13.53
C LEU A 336 -9.98 10.64 12.86
N LEU A 337 -10.17 11.70 13.66
CA LEU A 337 -9.84 13.06 13.24
C LEU A 337 -8.34 13.20 12.94
N ARG A 338 -7.43 12.85 13.86
CA ARG A 338 -5.98 12.98 13.58
C ARG A 338 -5.52 12.22 12.34
N ILE A 339 -5.99 11.00 12.08
CA ILE A 339 -5.62 10.15 10.94
C ILE A 339 -6.04 10.81 9.61
N HIS A 340 -7.26 11.35 9.52
CA HIS A 340 -7.71 12.07 8.32
C HIS A 340 -7.08 13.47 8.16
N PHE A 341 -6.68 14.12 9.25
CA PHE A 341 -6.14 15.49 9.23
C PHE A 341 -4.60 15.58 9.20
N SER A 342 -3.85 14.53 9.58
CA SER A 342 -2.37 14.52 9.50
C SER A 342 -1.83 14.50 8.07
N TYR A 343 -2.64 14.02 7.10
CA TYR A 343 -2.34 14.11 5.67
C TYR A 343 -2.37 15.55 5.10
N SER A 344 -2.75 16.54 5.89
CA SER A 344 -2.88 17.94 5.45
C SER A 344 -1.71 18.84 5.90
N SER A 345 -0.86 18.36 6.82
CA SER A 345 0.13 19.21 7.52
C SER A 345 1.52 19.24 6.89
N SER A 346 1.87 18.24 6.07
CA SER A 346 3.21 18.12 5.45
C SER A 346 3.42 18.99 4.21
N GLY A 347 2.37 19.60 3.66
CA GLY A 347 2.43 20.38 2.40
C GLY A 347 2.65 21.90 2.54
N PHE A 348 2.66 22.47 3.75
CA PHE A 348 2.69 23.92 3.96
C PHE A 348 3.71 24.37 5.01
N SER A 349 5.00 24.15 4.75
CA SER A 349 6.08 24.80 5.51
C SER A 349 7.36 25.09 4.72
N ASN A 350 7.26 25.70 3.53
CA ASN A 350 8.39 26.40 2.88
C ASN A 350 7.93 27.36 1.76
N SER A 351 7.47 28.57 2.12
CA SER A 351 7.35 29.69 1.16
C SER A 351 7.37 31.09 1.79
N ALA A 352 7.01 31.23 3.07
CA ALA A 352 6.91 32.51 3.76
C ALA A 352 8.23 32.98 4.45
N ARG A 353 9.35 33.04 3.71
CA ARG A 353 10.60 33.65 4.23
C ARG A 353 11.53 34.26 3.18
N ARG A 354 10.99 35.02 2.22
CA ARG A 354 11.82 35.84 1.30
C ARG A 354 11.06 37.04 0.69
N SER A 355 10.90 38.12 1.46
CA SER A 355 10.62 39.48 0.94
C SER A 355 10.48 40.52 2.07
N LYS A 356 11.61 41.02 2.59
CA LYS A 356 11.72 42.36 3.22
C LYS A 356 13.19 42.68 3.52
N GLN A 357 13.90 43.15 2.49
CA GLN A 357 15.18 43.83 2.67
C GLN A 357 15.44 44.77 1.49
N VAL A 358 15.91 45.97 1.80
CA VAL A 358 16.46 47.01 0.90
C VAL A 358 15.47 47.72 -0.05
N SER A 359 15.12 48.96 0.33
CA SER A 359 15.30 50.13 -0.55
C SER A 359 15.45 51.39 0.32
N SER A 360 16.69 51.89 0.43
CA SER A 360 17.06 53.16 1.07
C SER A 360 17.48 54.18 0.03
N CYS A 361 17.14 55.45 0.26
CA CYS A 361 17.66 56.74 -0.26
C CYS A 361 16.48 57.74 -0.15
N ASP A 362 16.53 58.76 0.71
CA ASP A 362 17.18 60.08 0.49
C ASP A 362 16.54 60.87 -0.68
N SER A 363 16.16 62.15 -0.56
CA SER A 363 16.25 63.15 0.54
C SER A 363 14.89 63.91 0.72
N ASP A 364 14.67 65.09 1.33
CA ASP A 364 15.53 66.19 1.82
C ASP A 364 14.87 67.05 2.95
N LYS A 365 15.25 68.33 3.06
CA LYS A 365 15.00 69.36 4.10
C LYS A 365 14.22 70.60 3.57
N PRO A 366 14.05 71.71 4.34
CA PRO A 366 13.42 71.93 5.66
C PRO A 366 12.45 73.17 5.53
N PRO A 367 12.35 74.23 6.40
CA PRO A 367 12.88 74.51 7.76
C PRO A 367 12.17 73.73 8.88
#